data_AF-A0A919D7H5-F1
#
_entry.id   AF-A0A919D7H5-F1
#
_cell.length_a   1.000
_cell.length_b   1.000
_cell.length_c   1.000
_cell.angle_alpha   90.00
_cell.angle_beta   90.00
_cell.angle_gamma   90.00
#
_symmetry.space_group_name_H-M   'P 1'
#
loop_
_entity.id
_entity.type
_entity.pdbx_description
1 polymer ?
#
loop_
_entity_poly.entity_id
_entity_poly.type
_entity_poly.pdbx_seq_one_letter_code
_entity_poly.pdbx_strand_id
1 'polypeptide(L)'
;MGVMSPSTHRVASGHAEHYGGKEKHDQDQDNIAEPARPLLRAAQAHEVSDGLSEAMDGVGRFLPVRIARVHDAHAAWTWLPLDHPSRAVYYEVEFGISRALAYQPLDVTHAPARRRSYAEAFIVHRLGASRGPFPL
;
A
#
# COMPACT_ATOMS: atom_id res chain seq x y z
N MET A 1 48.59 5.88 -21.66
CA MET A 1 49.68 5.09 -21.04
C MET A 1 49.98 5.71 -19.68
N GLY A 2 50.00 4.93 -18.59
CA GLY A 2 50.41 5.36 -17.24
C GLY A 2 49.26 5.62 -16.26
N VAL A 3 48.59 4.59 -15.74
CA VAL A 3 48.60 4.16 -14.32
C VAL A 3 49.06 5.20 -13.28
N MET A 4 48.23 5.43 -12.26
CA MET A 4 48.66 5.56 -10.85
C MET A 4 47.44 5.67 -9.93
N SER A 5 47.10 4.57 -9.26
CA SER A 5 46.51 4.64 -7.92
C SER A 5 47.63 4.93 -6.92
N PRO A 6 47.37 5.73 -5.87
CA PRO A 6 48.03 5.55 -4.60
C PRO A 6 47.00 5.22 -3.51
N SER A 7 47.16 4.02 -2.98
CA SER A 7 46.60 3.61 -1.70
C SER A 7 47.63 3.98 -0.63
N THR A 8 47.27 4.80 0.37
CA THR A 8 48.03 4.84 1.62
C THR A 8 47.24 5.40 2.81
N HIS A 9 47.32 4.61 3.89
CA HIS A 9 47.27 4.93 5.31
C HIS A 9 45.98 5.42 6.00
N ARG A 10 45.43 4.44 6.74
CA ARG A 10 44.72 4.56 8.01
C ARG A 10 45.65 5.16 9.08
N VAL A 11 45.21 6.21 9.78
CA VAL A 11 45.69 6.63 11.11
C VAL A 11 44.47 6.91 11.99
N ALA A 12 44.58 6.52 13.25
CA ALA A 12 43.53 6.43 14.25
C ALA A 12 43.31 7.72 15.06
N SER A 13 42.09 7.82 15.60
CA SER A 13 41.67 8.39 16.89
C SER A 13 42.08 9.81 17.33
N GLY A 14 41.03 10.58 17.64
CA GLY A 14 40.92 11.29 18.92
C GLY A 14 41.02 12.81 18.86
N HIS A 15 39.90 13.51 18.99
CA HIS A 15 39.61 14.43 20.11
C HIS A 15 38.32 15.22 19.83
N ALA A 16 37.44 15.23 20.83
CA ALA A 16 36.25 16.06 20.88
C ALA A 16 36.64 17.46 21.35
N GLU A 17 36.13 18.53 20.70
CA GLU A 17 35.79 19.79 21.36
C GLU A 17 34.55 20.44 20.71
N HIS A 18 33.46 20.33 21.46
CA HIS A 18 32.35 21.25 21.65
C HIS A 18 32.54 22.69 21.12
N TYR A 19 31.86 23.03 20.02
CA TYR A 19 31.51 24.42 19.70
C TYR A 19 30.02 24.62 19.89
N GLY A 20 29.66 25.38 20.93
CA GLY A 20 28.30 25.80 21.22
C GLY A 20 27.83 26.85 20.21
N GLY A 21 26.93 26.45 19.31
CA GLY A 21 26.08 27.35 18.54
C GLY A 21 24.70 27.41 19.18
N LYS A 22 24.41 28.48 19.94
CA LYS A 22 23.03 28.82 20.33
C LYS A 22 22.33 29.44 19.12
N GLU A 23 21.74 28.62 18.28
CA GLU A 23 20.78 29.10 17.29
C GLU A 23 19.38 29.03 17.90
N LYS A 24 18.93 30.18 18.41
CA LYS A 24 17.50 30.44 18.57
C LYS A 24 16.94 30.61 17.17
N HIS A 25 16.31 29.57 16.63
CA HIS A 25 15.32 29.75 15.58
C HIS A 25 13.94 29.68 16.23
N ASP A 26 13.41 30.87 16.53
CA ASP A 26 11.96 31.11 16.45
C ASP A 26 11.55 30.75 15.02
N GLN A 27 11.12 29.50 14.85
CA GLN A 27 10.22 29.16 13.76
C GLN A 27 8.90 28.82 14.42
N ASP A 28 8.04 29.83 14.37
CA ASP A 28 6.59 29.76 14.40
C ASP A 28 6.15 28.75 13.32
N GLN A 29 6.36 27.47 13.61
CA GLN A 29 5.68 26.40 12.93
C GLN A 29 4.29 26.41 13.52
N ASP A 30 3.40 27.19 12.88
CA ASP A 30 1.99 26.89 12.80
C ASP A 30 1.86 25.47 12.21
N ASN A 31 2.16 24.48 13.05
CA ASN A 31 1.77 23.12 12.89
C ASN A 31 0.26 23.18 13.03
N ILE A 32 -0.43 23.42 11.91
CA ILE A 32 -1.82 23.01 11.75
C ILE A 32 -1.78 21.49 11.87
N ALA A 33 -1.65 21.02 13.12
CA ALA A 33 -1.85 19.65 13.47
C ALA A 33 -3.25 19.34 12.99
N GLU A 34 -3.38 18.46 11.97
CA GLU A 34 -4.66 17.85 11.65
C GLU A 34 -5.26 17.44 13.00
N PRO A 35 -6.46 17.94 13.37
CA PRO A 35 -7.03 17.64 14.67
C PRO A 35 -7.05 16.12 14.82
N ALA A 36 -6.34 15.62 15.84
CA ALA A 36 -6.20 14.19 16.05
C ALA A 36 -7.59 13.57 16.05
N ARG A 37 -7.90 12.79 15.00
CA ARG A 37 -9.21 12.18 14.87
C ARG A 37 -9.44 11.34 16.12
N PRO A 38 -10.57 11.50 16.81
CA PRO A 38 -10.83 10.75 18.03
C PRO A 38 -10.67 9.25 17.76
N LEU A 39 -9.87 8.58 18.60
CA LEU A 39 -9.75 7.13 18.53
C LEU A 39 -11.14 6.52 18.74
N LEU A 40 -11.55 5.65 17.81
CA LEU A 40 -12.84 4.99 17.87
C LEU A 40 -12.92 4.12 19.12
N ARG A 41 -14.08 4.12 19.78
CA ARG A 41 -14.38 3.12 20.81
C ARG A 41 -14.49 1.75 20.13
N ALA A 42 -14.20 0.68 20.87
CA ALA A 42 -14.19 -0.68 20.33
C ALA A 42 -15.47 -1.05 19.57
N ALA A 43 -16.65 -0.71 20.10
CA ALA A 43 -17.93 -0.96 19.42
C ALA A 43 -18.02 -0.26 18.06
N GLN A 44 -17.56 1.00 17.97
CA GLN A 44 -17.57 1.79 16.74
C GLN A 44 -16.52 1.27 15.72
N ALA A 45 -15.38 0.77 16.21
CA ALA A 45 -14.37 0.15 15.35
C ALA A 45 -14.88 -1.16 14.73
N HIS A 46 -15.67 -1.96 15.47
CA HIS A 46 -16.31 -3.16 14.95
C HIS A 46 -17.34 -2.84 13.86
N GLU A 47 -18.20 -1.86 14.10
CA GLU A 47 -19.19 -1.40 13.11
C GLU A 47 -18.53 -0.94 11.80
N VAL A 48 -17.45 -0.16 11.87
CA VAL A 48 -16.67 0.26 10.69
C VAL A 48 -16.03 -0.95 9.99
N SER A 49 -15.58 -1.94 10.76
CA SER A 49 -14.95 -3.14 10.22
C SER A 49 -15.97 -4.06 9.52
N ASP A 50 -17.19 -4.14 10.03
CA ASP A 50 -18.28 -4.89 9.41
C ASP A 50 -18.69 -4.24 8.08
N GLY A 51 -18.86 -2.91 8.07
CA GLY A 51 -19.13 -2.15 6.84
C GLY A 51 -18.01 -2.25 5.80
N LEU A 52 -16.75 -2.23 6.24
CA LEU A 52 -15.61 -2.48 5.34
C LEU A 52 -15.62 -3.91 4.79
N SER A 53 -15.94 -4.90 5.62
CA SER A 53 -16.01 -6.30 5.19
C SER A 53 -17.10 -6.50 4.15
N GLU A 54 -18.27 -5.90 4.35
CA GLU A 54 -19.36 -5.93 3.37
C GLU A 54 -18.96 -5.28 2.03
N ALA A 55 -18.28 -4.12 2.09
CA ALA A 55 -17.78 -3.45 0.88
C ALA A 55 -16.72 -4.30 0.16
N MET A 56 -15.80 -4.91 0.90
CA MET A 56 -14.78 -5.80 0.35
C MET A 56 -15.40 -7.06 -0.28
N ASP A 57 -16.45 -7.61 0.32
CA ASP A 57 -17.20 -8.73 -0.25
C ASP A 57 -17.95 -8.32 -1.51
N GLY A 58 -18.51 -7.10 -1.54
CA GLY A 58 -19.09 -6.51 -2.75
C GLY A 58 -18.06 -6.41 -3.89
N VAL A 59 -16.86 -5.90 -3.59
CA VAL A 59 -15.74 -5.86 -4.54
C VAL A 59 -15.34 -7.27 -4.97
N GLY A 60 -15.26 -8.22 -4.04
CA GLY A 60 -14.92 -9.62 -4.31
C GLY A 60 -15.92 -10.31 -5.24
N ARG A 61 -17.21 -9.98 -5.14
CA ARG A 61 -18.25 -10.47 -6.07
C ARG A 61 -18.21 -9.78 -7.43
N PHE A 62 -17.90 -8.48 -7.46
CA PHE A 62 -17.89 -7.69 -8.69
C PHE A 62 -16.65 -7.94 -9.57
N LEU A 63 -15.48 -8.13 -8.96
CA LEU A 63 -14.21 -8.19 -9.68
C LEU A 63 -14.13 -9.33 -10.71
N PRO A 64 -14.55 -10.58 -10.42
CA PRO A 64 -14.55 -11.66 -11.40
C PRO A 64 -15.47 -11.38 -12.60
N VAL A 65 -16.64 -10.79 -12.35
CA VAL A 65 -17.59 -10.40 -13.41
C VAL A 65 -16.98 -9.34 -14.30
N ARG A 66 -16.35 -8.30 -13.71
CA ARG A 66 -15.64 -7.26 -14.46
C ARG A 66 -14.53 -7.84 -15.33
N ILE A 67 -13.70 -8.73 -14.78
CA ILE A 67 -12.61 -9.39 -15.51
C ILE A 67 -13.16 -10.17 -16.71
N ALA A 68 -14.20 -10.97 -16.50
CA ALA A 68 -14.84 -11.72 -17.58
C ALA A 68 -15.35 -10.79 -18.69
N ARG A 69 -16.03 -9.71 -18.34
CA ARG A 69 -16.55 -8.74 -19.33
C ARG A 69 -15.47 -7.99 -20.09
N VAL A 70 -14.36 -7.64 -19.44
CA VAL A 70 -13.20 -7.04 -20.11
C VAL A 70 -12.58 -8.03 -21.10
N HIS A 71 -12.54 -9.31 -20.78
CA HIS A 71 -12.12 -10.37 -21.70
C HIS A 71 -13.11 -10.56 -22.85
N ASP A 72 -14.41 -10.61 -22.59
CA ASP A 72 -15.44 -10.75 -23.63
C ASP A 72 -15.36 -9.57 -24.63
N ALA A 73 -15.28 -8.35 -24.11
CA ALA A 73 -15.11 -7.15 -24.92
C ALA A 73 -13.80 -7.19 -25.74
N HIS A 74 -12.77 -7.87 -25.22
CA HIS A 74 -11.56 -8.12 -25.98
C HIS A 74 -11.74 -9.06 -27.14
N ALA A 75 -12.29 -10.24 -26.86
CA ALA A 75 -12.46 -11.29 -27.83
C ALA A 75 -13.36 -10.82 -28.98
N ALA A 76 -14.35 -9.98 -28.67
CA ALA A 76 -15.27 -9.41 -29.65
C ALA A 76 -14.75 -8.13 -30.34
N TRP A 77 -13.55 -7.64 -30.01
CA TRP A 77 -12.98 -6.41 -30.58
C TRP A 77 -13.94 -5.21 -30.54
N THR A 78 -14.67 -5.03 -29.43
CA THR A 78 -15.86 -4.15 -29.35
C THR A 78 -15.62 -2.69 -29.72
N TRP A 79 -14.38 -2.22 -29.66
CA TRP A 79 -14.03 -0.85 -30.06
C TRP A 79 -14.15 -0.60 -31.56
N LEU A 80 -13.97 -1.63 -32.41
CA LEU A 80 -14.09 -1.48 -33.86
C LEU A 80 -15.52 -1.17 -34.34
N PRO A 81 -16.56 -1.97 -33.99
CA PRO A 81 -17.93 -1.67 -34.43
C PRO A 81 -18.52 -0.41 -33.79
N LEU A 82 -17.89 0.11 -32.73
CA LEU A 82 -18.26 1.36 -32.08
C LEU A 82 -17.48 2.57 -32.61
N ASP A 83 -16.72 2.40 -33.69
CA ASP A 83 -15.91 3.45 -34.35
C ASP A 83 -14.88 4.11 -33.42
N HIS A 84 -14.39 3.37 -32.43
CA HIS A 84 -13.29 3.81 -31.58
C HIS A 84 -11.95 3.42 -32.23
N PRO A 85 -11.04 4.38 -32.45
CA PRO A 85 -9.79 4.16 -33.20
C PRO A 85 -8.81 3.24 -32.46
N SER A 86 -9.01 3.05 -31.16
CA SER A 86 -8.26 2.08 -30.37
C SER A 86 -9.04 1.68 -29.14
N ARG A 87 -8.66 0.54 -28.56
CA ARG A 87 -9.14 0.12 -27.25
C ARG A 87 -8.89 1.14 -26.13
N ALA A 88 -7.77 1.88 -26.19
CA ALA A 88 -7.47 2.86 -25.15
C ALA A 88 -8.51 3.99 -25.17
N VAL A 89 -8.84 4.48 -26.38
CA VAL A 89 -9.88 5.50 -26.58
C VAL A 89 -11.25 4.97 -26.16
N TYR A 90 -11.58 3.71 -26.50
CA TYR A 90 -12.82 3.07 -26.06
C TYR A 90 -13.01 3.11 -24.54
N TYR A 91 -11.99 2.79 -23.75
CA TYR A 91 -12.13 2.80 -22.28
C TYR A 91 -12.28 4.21 -21.69
N GLU A 92 -11.56 5.19 -22.26
CA GLU A 92 -11.66 6.58 -21.83
C GLU A 92 -13.04 7.17 -22.17
N VAL A 93 -13.54 6.92 -23.39
CA VAL A 93 -14.81 7.50 -23.87
C VAL A 93 -16.03 6.82 -23.25
N GLU A 94 -16.08 5.48 -23.22
CA GLU A 94 -17.28 4.75 -22.75
C GLU A 94 -17.39 4.67 -21.22
N PHE A 95 -16.26 4.69 -20.52
CA PHE A 95 -16.24 4.42 -19.08
C PHE A 95 -15.49 5.47 -18.27
N GLY A 96 -14.84 6.46 -18.90
CA GLY A 96 -14.06 7.48 -18.19
C GLY A 96 -12.87 6.91 -17.43
N ILE A 97 -12.34 5.75 -17.86
CA ILE A 97 -11.20 5.10 -17.21
C ILE A 97 -10.08 4.82 -18.22
N SER A 98 -8.86 4.85 -17.70
CA SER A 98 -7.72 4.42 -18.50
C SER A 98 -7.75 2.92 -18.78
N ARG A 99 -7.13 2.54 -19.90
CA ARG A 99 -6.88 1.13 -20.20
C ARG A 99 -6.15 0.44 -19.05
N ALA A 100 -5.16 1.08 -18.42
CA ALA A 100 -4.46 0.47 -17.28
C ALA A 100 -5.43 0.14 -16.14
N LEU A 101 -6.35 1.05 -15.80
CA LEU A 101 -7.36 0.81 -14.77
C LEU A 101 -8.40 -0.25 -15.17
N ALA A 102 -8.71 -0.37 -16.47
CA ALA A 102 -9.55 -1.45 -16.99
C ALA A 102 -8.91 -2.83 -16.83
N TYR A 103 -7.58 -2.93 -16.98
CA TYR A 103 -6.82 -4.17 -16.90
C TYR A 103 -6.24 -4.50 -15.52
N GLN A 104 -6.11 -3.52 -14.62
CA GLN A 104 -5.56 -3.70 -13.27
C GLN A 104 -6.14 -4.93 -12.51
N PRO A 105 -7.46 -5.25 -12.58
CA PRO A 105 -7.99 -6.45 -11.95
C PRO A 105 -7.30 -7.76 -12.38
N LEU A 106 -6.86 -7.85 -13.64
CA LEU A 106 -6.18 -9.02 -14.18
C LEU A 106 -4.82 -9.22 -13.51
N ASP A 107 -4.10 -8.13 -13.25
CA ASP A 107 -2.80 -8.16 -12.57
C ASP A 107 -2.94 -8.68 -11.13
N VAL A 108 -4.03 -8.32 -10.43
CA VAL A 108 -4.31 -8.79 -9.06
C VAL A 108 -4.61 -10.29 -9.03
N THR A 109 -5.28 -10.83 -10.05
CA THR A 109 -5.55 -12.28 -10.15
C THR A 109 -4.34 -13.11 -10.55
N HIS A 110 -3.37 -12.51 -11.26
CA HIS A 110 -2.13 -13.18 -11.66
C HIS A 110 -0.98 -12.98 -10.65
N ALA A 111 -1.20 -12.20 -9.58
CA ALA A 111 -0.24 -12.06 -8.50
C ALA A 111 -0.12 -13.38 -7.72
N PRO A 112 1.10 -13.94 -7.54
CA PRO A 112 1.28 -15.16 -6.76
C PRO A 112 0.73 -14.96 -5.35
N ALA A 113 -0.09 -15.91 -4.90
CA ALA A 113 -0.86 -15.85 -3.66
C ALA A 113 0.02 -15.66 -2.40
N ARG A 114 0.35 -14.42 -2.04
CA ARG A 114 0.68 -14.04 -0.65
C ARG A 114 -0.60 -13.60 0.07
N ARG A 115 -1.53 -14.53 0.27
CA ARG A 115 -2.72 -14.30 1.13
C ARG A 115 -3.00 -15.46 2.09
N ARG A 116 -1.95 -16.07 2.63
CA ARG A 116 -2.06 -17.09 3.69
C ARG A 116 -0.99 -16.96 4.77
N SER A 117 -0.65 -15.74 5.18
CA SER A 117 0.36 -15.53 6.24
C SER A 117 -0.08 -14.55 7.33
N TYR A 118 -1.06 -13.68 7.10
CA TYR A 118 -1.51 -12.73 8.12
C TYR A 118 -2.51 -13.29 9.14
N ALA A 119 -3.26 -14.35 8.81
CA ALA A 119 -4.18 -14.99 9.76
C ALA A 119 -3.47 -15.86 10.81
N GLU A 120 -2.33 -16.49 10.47
CA GLU A 120 -1.57 -17.28 11.44
C GLU A 120 -0.73 -16.41 12.38
N ALA A 121 -0.24 -15.26 11.92
CA ALA A 121 0.51 -14.33 12.77
C ALA A 121 -0.34 -13.77 13.93
N PHE A 122 -1.65 -13.60 13.73
CA PHE A 122 -2.54 -13.06 14.77
C PHE A 122 -2.94 -14.11 15.82
N ILE A 123 -3.10 -15.38 15.42
CA ILE A 123 -3.46 -16.48 16.35
C ILE A 123 -2.26 -16.86 17.23
N VAL A 124 -1.05 -16.87 16.68
CA VAL A 124 0.17 -17.21 17.44
C VAL A 124 0.49 -16.15 18.51
N HIS A 125 0.20 -14.87 18.27
CA HIS A 125 0.49 -13.82 19.25
C HIS A 125 -0.49 -13.77 20.42
N ARG A 126 -1.76 -14.19 20.23
CA ARG A 126 -2.78 -14.16 21.31
C ARG A 126 -2.75 -15.41 22.21
N LEU A 127 -2.25 -16.55 21.73
CA LEU A 127 -2.14 -17.79 22.52
C LEU A 127 -0.80 -17.94 23.27
N GLY A 128 0.22 -17.13 22.96
CA GLY A 128 1.51 -17.14 23.64
C GLY A 128 1.57 -16.34 24.95
N ALA A 129 0.58 -15.49 25.24
CA ALA A 129 0.66 -14.51 26.32
C ALA A 129 -0.04 -14.89 27.65
N SER A 130 -0.66 -16.08 27.78
CA SER A 130 -1.40 -16.46 29.00
C SER A 130 -0.76 -17.52 29.91
N ARG A 131 0.51 -17.86 29.70
CA ARG A 131 1.24 -18.77 30.62
C ARG A 131 2.38 -18.05 31.32
N GLY A 132 2.03 -17.14 32.22
CA GLY A 132 2.88 -16.76 33.35
C GLY A 132 2.69 -17.73 34.52
N PRO A 133 3.74 -18.03 35.31
CA PRO A 133 3.64 -18.98 36.42
C PRO A 133 2.92 -18.33 37.61
N PHE A 134 1.91 -19.01 38.16
CA PHE A 134 1.34 -18.66 39.46
C PHE A 134 2.25 -19.19 40.58
N PRO A 135 2.68 -18.38 41.55
CA PRO A 135 3.27 -18.89 42.78
C PRO A 135 2.16 -19.31 43.77
N LEU A 136 2.40 -20.41 44.50
CA LEU A 136 1.75 -20.72 45.78
C LEU A 136 2.59 -20.15 46.93
#